data_AF-A0A8K0LUH8-F1
#
_entry.id   AF-A0A8K0LUH8-F1
#
_cell.length_a   1.000
_cell.length_b   1.000
_cell.length_c   1.000
_cell.angle_alpha   90.00
_cell.angle_beta   90.00
_cell.angle_gamma   90.00
#
_symmetry.space_group_name_H-M   'P 1'
#
loop_
_entity.id
_entity.type
_entity.pdbx_description
1 polymer ?
#
loop_
_entity_poly.entity_id
_entity_poly.type
_entity_poly.pdbx_seq_one_letter_code
_entity_poly.pdbx_strand_id
1 'polypeptide(L)'
;MATQQPDLNAVFCLWLKFQAPQKSQARRISEIAKLTDFQHFPGWHDRVIHVLRRLDLDKYILRDVPEPSEPTERAQWQTERADIDDYLQNMIPDYTLWMNLKGMGWDIHAQNPKRTFDLLIKYFCKRSDDDDNDENKLLMELWECAGEGYDETAQYITHLNYLRHRHAVMGYKIEERQYLGPFARASAETWGHPHEIGLPKLGDPRLTWEAIMQRLQQIAVDQRTISVTSAIDEEAYLRV
;
A
#
# COMPACT_ATOMS: atom_id res chain seq x y z
N MET A 1 47.93 5.32 4.02
CA MET A 1 46.99 4.44 4.75
C MET A 1 45.59 4.91 4.40
N ALA A 2 44.87 4.19 3.55
CA ALA A 2 43.48 4.50 3.25
C ALA A 2 42.62 3.92 4.37
N THR A 3 42.05 4.79 5.20
CA THR A 3 41.03 4.40 6.18
C THR A 3 39.81 3.94 5.39
N GLN A 4 39.52 2.63 5.39
CA GLN A 4 38.25 2.11 4.91
C GLN A 4 37.15 2.72 5.78
N GLN A 5 36.41 3.67 5.22
CA GLN A 5 35.18 4.16 5.84
C GLN A 5 34.22 2.97 5.96
N PRO A 6 33.69 2.68 7.16
CA PRO A 6 32.73 1.60 7.32
C PRO A 6 31.50 1.92 6.46
N ASP A 7 31.03 0.92 5.73
CA ASP A 7 29.76 1.00 5.01
C ASP A 7 28.64 1.22 6.03
N LEU A 8 28.15 2.46 6.07
CA LEU A 8 27.12 2.89 7.01
C LEU A 8 25.83 2.07 6.83
N ASN A 9 25.53 1.58 5.63
CA ASN A 9 24.38 0.72 5.40
C ASN A 9 24.60 -0.68 5.97
N ALA A 10 25.81 -1.23 5.86
CA ALA A 10 26.14 -2.52 6.47
C ALA A 10 26.08 -2.46 8.01
N VAL A 11 26.61 -1.37 8.60
CA VAL A 11 26.53 -1.13 10.06
C VAL A 11 25.08 -0.93 10.50
N PHE A 12 24.30 -0.18 9.74
CA PHE A 12 22.88 0.04 10.01
C PHE A 12 22.05 -1.25 9.93
N CYS A 13 22.26 -2.08 8.90
CA CYS A 13 21.60 -3.37 8.76
C CYS A 13 21.93 -4.32 9.92
N LEU A 14 23.17 -4.30 10.41
CA LEU A 14 23.58 -5.07 11.59
C LEU A 14 22.94 -4.55 12.87
N TRP A 15 22.83 -3.23 13.01
CA TRP A 15 22.18 -2.60 14.16
C TRP A 15 20.68 -2.91 14.22
N LEU A 16 19.95 -2.83 13.10
CA LEU A 16 18.53 -3.24 13.04
C LEU A 16 18.34 -4.71 13.45
N LYS A 17 19.21 -5.60 12.97
CA LYS A 17 19.18 -7.03 13.36
C LYS A 17 19.46 -7.26 14.84
N PHE A 18 20.24 -6.39 15.47
CA PHE A 18 20.57 -6.47 16.90
C PHE A 18 19.46 -5.89 17.80
N GLN A 19 18.63 -4.99 17.26
CA GLN A 19 17.50 -4.39 18.00
C GLN A 19 16.21 -5.22 17.94
N ALA A 20 16.08 -6.14 16.98
CA ALA A 20 14.93 -7.03 16.90
C ALA A 20 14.85 -7.91 18.17
N PRO A 21 13.77 -7.84 18.97
CA PRO A 21 13.59 -8.72 20.12
C PRO A 21 13.62 -10.20 19.69
N GLN A 22 14.05 -11.08 20.60
CA GLN A 22 14.06 -12.53 20.36
C GLN A 22 12.66 -12.97 19.92
N LYS A 23 12.59 -13.48 18.69
CA LYS A 23 11.37 -13.95 18.02
C LYS A 23 10.50 -14.74 18.98
N SER A 24 9.38 -14.15 19.40
CA SER A 24 8.30 -14.94 19.98
C SER A 24 7.79 -15.85 18.86
N GLN A 25 7.41 -17.07 19.21
CA GLN A 25 7.04 -18.14 18.26
C GLN A 25 5.69 -17.87 17.55
N ALA A 26 5.15 -16.65 17.64
CA ALA A 26 3.82 -16.28 17.18
C ALA A 26 3.85 -15.76 15.73
N ARG A 27 3.04 -16.40 14.86
CA ARG A 27 2.67 -15.98 13.49
C ARG A 27 3.81 -15.39 12.63
N ARG A 28 4.41 -16.22 11.77
CA ARG A 28 5.41 -15.77 10.80
C ARG A 28 4.76 -14.88 9.73
N ILE A 29 4.88 -13.56 9.88
CA ILE A 29 4.55 -12.60 8.82
C ILE A 29 5.44 -12.89 7.61
N SER A 30 4.85 -13.01 6.42
CA SER A 30 5.59 -13.33 5.21
C SER A 30 6.50 -12.15 4.83
N GLU A 31 7.78 -12.45 4.62
CA GLU A 31 8.73 -11.46 4.13
C GLU A 31 8.36 -11.07 2.69
N ILE A 32 8.25 -9.77 2.45
CA ILE A 32 8.15 -9.21 1.09
C ILE A 32 9.47 -8.54 0.75
N ALA A 33 9.70 -8.27 -0.54
CA ALA A 33 10.86 -7.51 -0.96
C ALA A 33 10.91 -6.16 -0.22
N LYS A 34 12.11 -5.77 0.21
CA LYS A 34 12.34 -4.46 0.81
C LYS A 34 11.92 -3.36 -0.16
N LEU A 35 11.56 -2.22 0.39
CA LEU A 35 11.20 -1.06 -0.39
C LEU A 35 12.44 -0.52 -1.12
N THR A 36 12.45 -0.52 -2.45
CA THR A 36 13.65 -0.15 -3.24
C THR A 36 13.62 1.29 -3.73
N ASP A 37 12.45 1.82 -4.07
CA ASP A 37 12.31 3.11 -4.73
C ASP A 37 10.85 3.63 -4.66
N PHE A 38 10.65 4.84 -5.18
CA PHE A 38 9.37 5.56 -5.19
C PHE A 38 8.35 4.97 -6.16
N GLN A 39 8.79 4.47 -7.32
CA GLN A 39 7.91 3.96 -8.37
C GLN A 39 7.20 2.68 -7.90
N HIS A 40 7.91 1.83 -7.15
CA HIS A 40 7.37 0.59 -6.62
C HIS A 40 6.65 0.75 -5.28
N PHE A 41 6.64 1.95 -4.68
CA PHE A 41 6.02 2.17 -3.37
C PHE A 41 4.52 1.83 -3.34
N PRO A 42 3.69 2.20 -4.33
CA PRO A 42 2.26 1.82 -4.34
C PRO A 42 2.05 0.29 -4.31
N GLY A 43 2.82 -0.46 -5.11
CA GLY A 43 2.75 -1.91 -5.12
C GLY A 43 3.33 -2.56 -3.86
N TRP A 44 4.37 -1.96 -3.26
CA TRP A 44 4.90 -2.39 -1.97
C TRP A 44 3.89 -2.17 -0.85
N HIS A 45 3.25 -1.00 -0.82
CA HIS A 45 2.21 -0.61 0.14
C HIS A 45 1.04 -1.60 0.15
N ASP A 46 0.51 -1.94 -1.03
CA ASP A 46 -0.57 -2.92 -1.14
C ASP A 46 -0.14 -4.32 -0.69
N ARG A 47 1.08 -4.76 -1.04
CA ARG A 47 1.63 -6.05 -0.58
C ARG A 47 1.74 -6.12 0.94
N VAL A 48 2.17 -5.05 1.61
CA VAL A 48 2.20 -4.99 3.08
C VAL A 48 0.80 -5.19 3.64
N ILE A 49 -0.17 -4.42 3.15
CA ILE A 49 -1.57 -4.51 3.60
C ILE A 49 -2.11 -5.92 3.36
N HIS A 50 -1.85 -6.50 2.20
CA HIS A 50 -2.32 -7.84 1.86
C HIS A 50 -1.74 -8.92 2.79
N VAL A 51 -0.43 -8.89 3.06
CA VAL A 51 0.23 -9.84 3.95
C VAL A 51 -0.31 -9.74 5.37
N LEU A 52 -0.50 -8.52 5.88
CA LEU A 52 -1.04 -8.31 7.23
C LEU A 52 -2.53 -8.69 7.32
N ARG A 53 -3.32 -8.43 6.27
CA ARG A 53 -4.74 -8.79 6.21
C ARG A 53 -4.96 -10.30 6.30
N ARG A 54 -4.08 -11.10 5.71
CA ARG A 54 -4.13 -12.58 5.83
C ARG A 54 -4.00 -13.08 7.27
N LEU A 55 -3.51 -12.24 8.17
CA LEU A 55 -3.32 -12.51 9.59
C LEU A 55 -4.28 -11.70 10.49
N ASP A 56 -5.24 -10.95 9.90
CA ASP A 56 -6.10 -9.98 10.60
C ASP A 56 -5.33 -8.88 11.36
N LEU A 57 -4.18 -8.48 10.83
CA LEU A 57 -3.27 -7.51 11.45
C LEU A 57 -3.25 -6.15 10.73
N ASP A 58 -3.86 -6.02 9.54
CA ASP A 58 -3.86 -4.77 8.77
C ASP A 58 -4.55 -3.61 9.51
N LYS A 59 -5.50 -3.92 10.41
CA LYS A 59 -6.14 -2.93 11.30
C LYS A 59 -5.14 -2.05 12.06
N TYR A 60 -3.97 -2.57 12.44
CA TYR A 60 -2.96 -1.83 13.21
C TYR A 60 -2.15 -0.83 12.38
N ILE A 61 -2.17 -0.91 11.05
CA ILE A 61 -1.54 0.07 10.16
C ILE A 61 -2.56 0.98 9.46
N LEU A 62 -3.83 0.54 9.36
CA LEU A 62 -4.89 1.28 8.69
C LEU A 62 -5.71 2.16 9.65
N ARG A 63 -5.73 1.86 10.95
CA ARG A 63 -6.62 2.51 11.93
C ARG A 63 -5.91 2.76 13.25
N ASP A 64 -6.38 3.76 13.98
CA ASP A 64 -5.99 3.98 15.37
C ASP A 64 -6.74 2.98 16.26
N VAL A 65 -6.16 1.80 16.44
CA VAL A 65 -6.71 0.75 17.30
C VAL A 65 -6.44 1.11 18.77
N PRO A 66 -7.46 1.41 19.59
CA PRO A 66 -7.27 1.80 20.98
C PRO A 66 -6.71 0.64 21.82
N GLU A 67 -6.03 0.98 22.91
CA GLU A 67 -5.53 0.00 23.86
C GLU A 67 -6.70 -0.69 24.60
N PRO A 68 -6.73 -2.03 24.67
CA PRO A 68 -7.76 -2.75 25.42
C PRO A 68 -7.68 -2.52 26.93
N SER A 69 -8.85 -2.60 27.58
CA SER A 69 -8.95 -2.52 29.04
C SER A 69 -8.57 -3.85 29.72
N GLU A 70 -8.91 -4.97 29.08
CA GLU A 70 -8.65 -6.32 29.59
C GLU A 70 -7.15 -6.70 29.51
N PRO A 71 -6.53 -7.23 30.58
CA PRO A 71 -5.09 -7.52 30.61
C PRO A 71 -4.60 -8.48 29.54
N THR A 72 -5.37 -9.53 29.23
CA THR A 72 -5.02 -10.53 28.22
C THR A 72 -5.08 -9.96 26.81
N GLU A 73 -6.09 -9.15 26.53
CA GLU A 73 -6.23 -8.45 25.25
C GLU A 73 -5.17 -7.37 25.09
N ARG A 74 -4.83 -6.66 26.17
CA ARG A 74 -3.73 -5.69 26.18
C ARG A 74 -2.40 -6.35 25.84
N ALA A 75 -2.09 -7.50 26.45
CA ALA A 75 -0.85 -8.22 26.16
C ALA A 75 -0.78 -8.62 24.68
N GLN A 76 -1.87 -9.18 24.14
CA GLN A 76 -1.94 -9.50 22.70
C GLN A 76 -1.79 -8.25 21.83
N TRP A 77 -2.49 -7.17 22.14
CA TRP A 77 -2.43 -5.89 21.42
C TRP A 77 -1.00 -5.32 21.40
N GLN A 78 -0.27 -5.41 22.52
CA GLN A 78 1.12 -4.95 22.59
C GLN A 78 2.04 -5.82 21.71
N THR A 79 1.91 -7.14 21.80
CA THR A 79 2.71 -8.08 20.99
C THR A 79 2.44 -7.89 19.50
N GLU A 80 1.18 -7.86 19.08
CA GLU A 80 0.81 -7.70 17.67
C GLU A 80 1.32 -6.36 17.11
N ARG A 81 1.26 -5.27 17.88
CA ARG A 81 1.81 -3.98 17.46
C ARG A 81 3.33 -4.00 17.33
N ALA A 82 4.03 -4.61 18.28
CA ALA A 82 5.49 -4.74 18.24
C ALA A 82 5.93 -5.57 17.03
N ASP A 83 5.30 -6.72 16.78
CA ASP A 83 5.62 -7.61 15.66
C ASP A 83 5.45 -6.90 14.30
N ILE A 84 4.38 -6.11 14.15
CA ILE A 84 4.13 -5.36 12.92
C ILE A 84 5.10 -4.18 12.77
N ASP A 85 5.40 -3.46 13.86
CA ASP A 85 6.34 -2.35 13.79
C ASP A 85 7.75 -2.85 13.44
N ASP A 86 8.20 -3.95 14.06
CA ASP A 86 9.45 -4.62 13.73
C ASP A 86 9.46 -5.10 12.27
N TYR A 87 8.34 -5.65 11.78
CA TYR A 87 8.19 -6.03 10.38
C TYR A 87 8.38 -4.83 9.44
N LEU A 88 7.73 -3.69 9.72
CA LEU A 88 7.87 -2.47 8.92
C LEU A 88 9.29 -1.89 8.99
N GLN A 89 9.89 -1.87 10.17
CA GLN A 89 11.27 -1.41 10.38
C GLN A 89 12.27 -2.21 9.55
N ASN A 90 12.10 -3.55 9.48
CA ASN A 90 12.96 -4.41 8.68
C ASN A 90 12.85 -4.17 7.18
N MET A 91 11.75 -3.58 6.72
CA MET A 91 11.53 -3.25 5.31
C MET A 91 12.18 -1.93 4.87
N ILE A 92 12.69 -1.13 5.81
CA ILE A 92 13.47 0.08 5.51
C ILE A 92 14.80 -0.36 4.87
N PRO A 93 15.09 0.08 3.64
CA PRO A 93 16.21 -0.46 2.85
C PRO A 93 17.57 0.08 3.30
N ASP A 94 17.62 1.33 3.76
CA ASP A 94 18.88 2.05 3.95
C ASP A 94 18.81 3.12 5.05
N TYR A 95 20.00 3.57 5.45
CA TYR A 95 20.18 4.57 6.50
C TYR A 95 19.63 5.96 6.09
N THR A 96 19.58 6.27 4.80
CA THR A 96 19.09 7.57 4.31
C THR A 96 17.59 7.70 4.54
N LEU A 97 16.81 6.66 4.18
CA LEU A 97 15.39 6.63 4.47
C LEU A 97 15.16 6.72 5.99
N TRP A 98 15.91 5.95 6.77
CA TRP A 98 15.80 5.96 8.23
C TRP A 98 16.01 7.36 8.82
N MET A 99 17.06 8.06 8.39
CA MET A 99 17.37 9.42 8.86
C MET A 99 16.28 10.42 8.47
N ASN A 100 15.70 10.29 7.27
CA ASN A 100 14.60 11.14 6.85
C ASN A 100 13.34 10.91 7.69
N LEU A 101 12.97 9.65 7.94
CA LEU A 101 11.84 9.31 8.80
C LEU A 101 12.05 9.84 10.22
N LYS A 102 13.26 9.70 10.77
CA LYS A 102 13.62 10.30 12.07
C LYS A 102 13.49 11.82 12.05
N GLY A 103 13.95 12.48 10.98
CA GLY A 103 13.76 13.91 10.76
C GLY A 103 12.29 14.35 10.69
N MET A 104 11.40 13.45 10.26
CA MET A 104 9.95 13.63 10.27
C MET A 104 9.29 13.31 11.62
N GLY A 105 10.08 13.06 12.67
CA GLY A 105 9.61 12.75 14.02
C GLY A 105 9.24 11.28 14.22
N TRP A 106 9.83 10.37 13.45
CA TRP A 106 9.71 8.94 13.73
C TRP A 106 10.47 8.55 14.99
N ASP A 107 9.79 7.84 15.89
CA ASP A 107 10.38 7.23 17.08
C ASP A 107 10.28 5.71 16.96
N ILE A 108 11.45 5.08 16.83
CA ILE A 108 11.61 3.63 16.67
C ILE A 108 11.20 2.84 17.92
N HIS A 109 11.15 3.49 19.09
CA HIS A 109 10.81 2.84 20.36
C HIS A 109 9.33 2.95 20.70
N ALA A 110 8.56 3.75 19.96
CA ALA A 110 7.14 3.97 20.23
C ALA A 110 6.25 2.77 19.87
N GLN A 111 6.76 1.77 19.12
CA GLN A 111 6.03 0.58 18.69
C GLN A 111 4.63 0.93 18.13
N ASN A 112 4.63 1.92 17.23
CA ASN A 112 3.42 2.45 16.63
C ASN A 112 3.41 2.14 15.13
N PRO A 113 2.95 0.94 14.74
CA PRO A 113 3.02 0.49 13.35
C PRO A 113 2.25 1.40 12.40
N LYS A 114 1.10 1.96 12.85
CA LYS A 114 0.36 2.96 12.08
C LYS A 114 1.21 4.19 11.80
N ARG A 115 1.85 4.76 12.82
CA ARG A 115 2.72 5.94 12.66
C ARG A 115 3.90 5.65 11.74
N THR A 116 4.53 4.49 11.89
CA THR A 116 5.63 4.05 11.02
C THR A 116 5.16 3.97 9.56
N PHE A 117 4.01 3.35 9.31
CA PHE A 117 3.44 3.22 7.97
C PHE A 117 3.01 4.57 7.38
N ASP A 118 2.35 5.44 8.16
CA ASP A 118 1.96 6.79 7.75
C ASP A 118 3.17 7.65 7.38
N LEU A 119 4.28 7.55 8.14
CA LEU A 119 5.50 8.30 7.86
C LEU A 119 6.21 7.82 6.59
N LEU A 120 6.19 6.50 6.33
CA LEU A 120 6.63 5.97 5.04
C LEU A 120 5.80 6.58 3.92
N ILE A 121 4.46 6.55 4.02
CA ILE A 121 3.58 7.17 3.02
C ILE A 121 3.96 8.64 2.81
N LYS A 122 4.04 9.44 3.87
CA LYS A 122 4.41 10.86 3.80
C LYS A 122 5.78 11.09 3.15
N TYR A 123 6.77 10.25 3.44
CA TYR A 123 8.09 10.37 2.86
C TYR A 123 8.06 10.16 1.35
N PHE A 124 7.40 9.08 0.92
CA PHE A 124 7.27 8.74 -0.50
C PHE A 124 6.36 9.72 -1.26
N CYS A 125 5.49 10.44 -0.56
CA CYS A 125 4.70 11.54 -1.12
C CYS A 125 5.50 12.84 -1.31
N LYS A 126 6.37 13.19 -0.35
CA LYS A 126 7.04 14.51 -0.31
C LYS A 126 8.15 14.66 -1.35
N ARG A 127 8.72 13.56 -1.84
CA ARG A 127 9.90 13.58 -2.72
C ARG A 127 9.57 13.48 -4.22
N SER A 128 8.30 13.56 -4.61
CA SER A 128 7.96 13.75 -6.02
C SER A 128 8.24 15.20 -6.43
N ASP A 129 9.53 15.55 -6.52
CA ASP A 129 10.25 16.71 -7.11
C ASP A 129 9.62 18.12 -7.25
N ASP A 130 8.40 18.36 -6.79
CA ASP A 130 7.71 19.63 -6.82
C ASP A 130 7.30 20.00 -5.39
N ASP A 131 7.73 21.18 -4.96
CA ASP A 131 7.68 21.71 -3.59
C ASP A 131 6.26 21.99 -3.04
N ASP A 132 5.21 21.39 -3.60
CA ASP A 132 3.86 21.61 -3.13
C ASP A 132 3.17 20.27 -2.83
N ASN A 133 2.93 20.04 -1.54
CA ASN A 133 1.74 19.34 -1.05
C ASN A 133 0.48 20.13 -1.47
N ASP A 134 0.33 20.43 -2.76
CA ASP A 134 -0.84 21.08 -3.31
C ASP A 134 -1.94 20.02 -3.34
N GLU A 135 -2.97 20.22 -2.51
CA GLU A 135 -4.21 19.46 -2.55
C GLU A 135 -4.71 19.30 -3.99
N ASN A 136 -4.51 20.31 -4.84
CA ASN A 136 -4.88 20.26 -6.25
C ASN A 136 -4.04 19.27 -7.05
N LYS A 137 -2.73 19.13 -6.80
CA LYS A 137 -1.88 18.16 -7.51
C LYS A 137 -2.25 16.72 -7.16
N LEU A 138 -2.53 16.45 -5.89
CA LEU A 138 -2.98 15.14 -5.43
C LEU A 138 -4.37 14.78 -5.95
N LEU A 139 -5.28 15.75 -5.97
CA LEU A 139 -6.58 15.59 -6.58
C LEU A 139 -6.46 15.41 -8.10
N MET A 140 -5.57 16.15 -8.76
CA MET A 140 -5.28 15.98 -10.19
C MET A 140 -4.72 14.59 -10.50
N GLU A 141 -3.78 14.07 -9.71
CA GLU A 141 -3.27 12.70 -9.85
C GLU A 141 -4.42 11.68 -9.79
N LEU A 142 -5.38 11.89 -8.88
CA LEU A 142 -6.60 11.09 -8.83
C LEU A 142 -7.45 11.23 -10.11
N TRP A 143 -7.64 12.44 -10.65
CA TRP A 143 -8.39 12.69 -11.90
C TRP A 143 -7.70 12.21 -13.18
N GLU A 144 -6.37 12.22 -13.18
CA GLU A 144 -5.50 11.79 -14.28
C GLU A 144 -5.23 10.29 -14.25
N CYS A 145 -5.63 9.59 -13.18
CA CYS A 145 -5.61 8.14 -13.08
C CYS A 145 -6.67 7.51 -14.03
N ALA A 146 -6.46 7.68 -15.34
CA ALA A 146 -7.14 6.97 -16.40
C ALA A 146 -6.58 5.53 -16.50
N GLY A 147 -7.43 4.58 -16.88
CA GLY A 147 -7.08 3.16 -16.92
C GLY A 147 -6.02 2.82 -17.98
N GLU A 148 -5.84 3.68 -18.98
CA GLU A 148 -4.93 3.48 -20.13
C GLU A 148 -3.45 3.38 -19.73
N GLY A 149 -3.08 3.84 -18.52
CA GLY A 149 -1.72 3.73 -17.99
C GLY A 149 -1.39 2.40 -17.31
N TYR A 150 -2.31 1.42 -17.32
CA TYR A 150 -2.17 0.18 -16.57
C TYR A 150 -2.39 -1.05 -17.46
N ASP A 151 -1.41 -1.95 -17.47
CA ASP A 151 -1.48 -3.19 -18.26
C ASP A 151 -2.54 -4.18 -17.71
N GLU A 152 -2.81 -4.11 -16.40
CA GLU A 152 -3.77 -4.98 -15.73
C GLU A 152 -4.69 -4.20 -14.78
N THR A 153 -5.96 -4.60 -14.68
CA THR A 153 -6.91 -4.03 -13.69
C THR A 153 -6.41 -4.15 -12.25
N ALA A 154 -5.63 -5.20 -11.94
CA ALA A 154 -5.04 -5.36 -10.61
C ALA A 154 -4.06 -4.23 -10.24
N GLN A 155 -3.31 -3.72 -11.22
CA GLN A 155 -2.38 -2.60 -11.00
C GLN A 155 -3.16 -1.29 -10.79
N TYR A 156 -4.24 -1.09 -11.53
CA TYR A 156 -5.14 0.05 -11.35
C TYR A 156 -5.79 0.06 -9.95
N ILE A 157 -6.33 -1.09 -9.49
CA ILE A 157 -6.88 -1.23 -8.14
C ILE A 157 -5.84 -0.90 -7.07
N THR A 158 -4.62 -1.41 -7.25
CA THR A 158 -3.48 -1.17 -6.34
C THR A 158 -3.20 0.32 -6.22
N HIS A 159 -3.11 1.02 -7.35
CA HIS A 159 -2.83 2.45 -7.37
C HIS A 159 -3.99 3.27 -6.78
N LEU A 160 -5.24 2.93 -7.08
CA LEU A 160 -6.41 3.60 -6.49
C LEU A 160 -6.48 3.46 -4.96
N ASN A 161 -6.24 2.26 -4.43
CA ASN A 161 -6.19 2.04 -2.98
C ASN A 161 -5.04 2.81 -2.33
N TYR A 162 -3.89 2.88 -3.00
CA TYR A 162 -2.75 3.67 -2.57
C TYR A 162 -3.11 5.17 -2.50
N LEU A 163 -3.67 5.75 -3.57
CA LEU A 163 -4.09 7.16 -3.59
C LEU A 163 -5.09 7.48 -2.48
N ARG A 164 -6.11 6.62 -2.28
CA ARG A 164 -7.08 6.80 -1.20
C ARG A 164 -6.42 6.83 0.18
N HIS A 165 -5.49 5.91 0.44
CA HIS A 165 -4.78 5.88 1.72
C HIS A 165 -3.84 7.08 1.87
N ARG A 166 -3.12 7.44 0.81
CA ARG A 166 -2.26 8.64 0.76
C ARG A 166 -3.04 9.90 1.12
N HIS A 167 -4.20 10.14 0.50
CA HIS A 167 -5.01 11.32 0.81
C HIS A 167 -5.43 11.37 2.29
N ALA A 168 -5.84 10.23 2.85
CA ALA A 168 -6.22 10.14 4.26
C ALA A 168 -5.04 10.46 5.20
N VAL A 169 -3.84 9.92 4.93
CA VAL A 169 -2.62 10.18 5.72
C VAL A 169 -2.18 11.64 5.66
N MET A 170 -2.38 12.27 4.50
CA MET A 170 -2.08 13.68 4.30
C MET A 170 -3.16 14.62 4.87
N GLY A 171 -4.27 14.07 5.39
CA GLY A 171 -5.34 14.85 6.01
C GLY A 171 -6.36 15.43 5.04
N TYR A 172 -6.34 15.02 3.77
CA TYR A 172 -7.28 15.50 2.76
C TYR A 172 -8.62 14.80 2.90
N LYS A 173 -9.68 15.59 3.01
CA LYS A 173 -11.06 15.11 3.11
C LYS A 173 -11.66 14.97 1.71
N ILE A 174 -11.21 13.97 0.98
CA ILE A 174 -11.81 13.61 -0.29
C ILE A 174 -13.04 12.73 -0.01
N GLU A 175 -14.20 13.21 -0.42
CA GLU A 175 -15.44 12.47 -0.31
C GLU A 175 -15.40 11.23 -1.19
N GLU A 176 -16.02 10.15 -0.74
CA GLU A 176 -16.05 8.87 -1.45
C GLU A 176 -16.51 9.02 -2.91
N ARG A 177 -17.46 9.94 -3.15
CA ARG A 177 -17.95 10.26 -4.49
C ARG A 177 -16.90 10.82 -5.45
N GLN A 178 -15.88 11.50 -4.94
CA GLN A 178 -14.85 12.13 -5.78
C GLN A 178 -13.88 11.08 -6.35
N TYR A 179 -13.76 9.91 -5.70
CA TYR A 179 -13.03 8.77 -6.24
C TYR A 179 -13.77 8.05 -7.37
N LEU A 180 -15.06 8.34 -7.58
CA LEU A 180 -15.90 7.68 -8.56
C LEU A 180 -15.69 8.20 -9.98
N GLY A 181 -15.42 9.50 -10.12
CA GLY A 181 -15.22 10.16 -11.42
C GLY A 181 -14.07 9.55 -12.22
N PRO A 182 -12.86 9.44 -11.65
CA PRO A 182 -11.73 8.79 -12.31
C PRO A 182 -11.99 7.33 -12.66
N PHE A 183 -12.62 6.58 -11.75
CA PHE A 183 -12.99 5.19 -11.98
C PHE A 183 -13.96 5.02 -13.15
N ALA A 184 -15.00 5.87 -13.21
CA ALA A 184 -15.99 5.84 -14.28
C ALA A 184 -15.35 6.19 -15.64
N ARG A 185 -14.40 7.13 -15.64
CA ARG A 185 -13.61 7.49 -16.82
C ARG A 185 -12.70 6.35 -17.28
N ALA A 186 -11.89 5.78 -16.39
CA ALA A 186 -11.01 4.65 -16.68
C ALA A 186 -11.79 3.44 -17.23
N SER A 187 -12.97 3.16 -16.65
CA SER A 187 -13.83 2.07 -17.12
C SER A 187 -14.39 2.30 -18.53
N ALA A 188 -14.68 3.56 -18.88
CA ALA A 188 -15.17 3.93 -20.19
C ALA A 188 -14.08 3.87 -21.26
N GLU A 189 -12.87 4.33 -20.94
CA GLU A 189 -11.73 4.42 -21.85
C GLU A 189 -11.05 3.06 -22.09
N THR A 190 -10.82 2.28 -21.03
CA THR A 190 -9.94 1.09 -21.11
C THR A 190 -10.68 -0.23 -21.28
N TRP A 191 -11.87 -0.38 -20.69
CA TRP A 191 -12.59 -1.66 -20.66
C TRP A 191 -13.88 -1.68 -21.47
N GLY A 192 -14.14 -0.65 -22.29
CA GLY A 192 -15.18 -0.67 -23.31
C GLY A 192 -16.63 -0.73 -22.81
N HIS A 193 -16.86 -0.61 -21.50
CA HIS A 193 -18.20 -0.67 -20.89
C HIS A 193 -18.54 0.59 -20.07
N PRO A 194 -18.63 1.80 -20.69
CA PRO A 194 -19.04 3.03 -20.01
C PRO A 194 -20.42 2.94 -19.34
N HIS A 195 -21.26 2.01 -19.78
CA HIS A 195 -22.68 1.93 -19.42
C HIS A 195 -23.02 0.83 -18.41
N GLU A 196 -22.22 -0.23 -18.29
CA GLU A 196 -22.49 -1.31 -17.31
C GLU A 196 -22.03 -0.94 -15.89
N ILE A 197 -20.94 -0.19 -15.81
CA ILE A 197 -20.37 0.36 -14.57
C ILE A 197 -20.91 1.78 -14.30
N GLY A 198 -21.83 2.25 -15.16
CA GLY A 198 -21.79 3.60 -15.67
C GLY A 198 -22.04 4.79 -14.74
N LEU A 199 -21.50 5.91 -15.24
CA LEU A 199 -21.77 7.32 -14.95
C LEU A 199 -23.23 7.68 -14.57
N PRO A 200 -24.30 7.04 -15.09
CA PRO A 200 -25.68 7.31 -14.64
C PRO A 200 -25.96 6.92 -13.18
N LYS A 201 -25.08 6.10 -12.55
CA LYS A 201 -25.19 5.66 -11.15
C LYS A 201 -24.37 6.51 -10.17
N LEU A 202 -23.69 7.58 -10.60
CA LEU A 202 -22.96 8.47 -9.68
C LEU A 202 -23.88 9.19 -8.67
N GLY A 203 -25.19 9.19 -8.91
CA GLY A 203 -26.22 9.60 -7.95
C GLY A 203 -26.88 8.44 -7.18
N ASP A 204 -26.49 7.18 -7.41
CA ASP A 204 -27.00 6.01 -6.70
C ASP A 204 -26.29 5.89 -5.34
N PRO A 205 -27.02 5.97 -4.19
CA PRO A 205 -26.42 5.84 -2.87
C PRO A 205 -25.79 4.45 -2.61
N ARG A 206 -26.05 3.45 -3.47
CA ARG A 206 -25.44 2.12 -3.39
C ARG A 206 -24.04 2.07 -3.99
N LEU A 207 -23.60 3.13 -4.66
CA LEU A 207 -22.30 3.19 -5.33
C LEU A 207 -21.20 3.60 -4.34
N THR A 208 -20.89 2.67 -3.43
CA THR A 208 -19.80 2.81 -2.45
C THR A 208 -18.48 2.38 -3.06
N TRP A 209 -17.37 2.84 -2.49
CA TRP A 209 -16.01 2.39 -2.79
C TRP A 209 -15.90 0.88 -2.69
N GLU A 210 -16.52 0.27 -1.69
CA GLU A 210 -16.51 -1.18 -1.49
C GLU A 210 -17.16 -1.91 -2.66
N ALA A 211 -18.33 -1.43 -3.12
CA ALA A 211 -19.00 -1.99 -4.29
C ALA A 211 -18.14 -1.87 -5.57
N ILE A 212 -17.40 -0.76 -5.72
CA ILE A 212 -16.52 -0.52 -6.87
C ILE A 212 -15.30 -1.41 -6.82
N MET A 213 -14.63 -1.50 -5.67
CA MET A 213 -13.48 -2.37 -5.50
C MET A 213 -13.87 -3.83 -5.74
N GLN A 214 -15.04 -4.27 -5.26
CA GLN A 214 -15.56 -5.61 -5.56
C GLN A 214 -15.77 -5.82 -7.06
N ARG A 215 -16.35 -4.84 -7.77
CA ARG A 215 -16.56 -4.95 -9.22
C ARG A 215 -15.25 -4.99 -9.99
N LEU A 216 -14.30 -4.13 -9.64
CA LEU A 216 -12.96 -4.10 -10.22
C LEU A 216 -12.20 -5.42 -9.96
N GLN A 217 -12.31 -5.96 -8.76
CA GLN A 217 -11.74 -7.27 -8.42
C GLN A 217 -12.34 -8.38 -9.29
N GLN A 218 -13.65 -8.35 -9.55
CA GLN A 218 -14.29 -9.31 -10.45
C GLN A 218 -13.72 -9.19 -11.88
N ILE A 219 -13.59 -7.98 -12.41
CA ILE A 219 -12.99 -7.74 -13.74
C ILE A 219 -11.54 -8.25 -13.79
N ALA A 220 -10.76 -8.01 -12.73
CA ALA A 220 -9.38 -8.49 -12.65
C ALA A 220 -9.30 -10.03 -12.61
N VAL A 221 -10.27 -10.69 -11.96
CA VAL A 221 -10.38 -12.17 -11.96
C VAL A 221 -10.73 -12.65 -13.37
N ASP A 222 -11.73 -12.04 -14.01
CA ASP A 222 -12.19 -12.44 -15.34
C ASP A 222 -11.07 -12.26 -16.39
N GLN A 223 -10.31 -11.16 -16.34
CA GLN A 223 -9.12 -10.94 -17.17
C GLN A 223 -8.09 -12.05 -17.02
N ARG A 224 -7.78 -12.46 -15.79
CA ARG A 224 -6.84 -13.56 -15.52
C ARG A 224 -7.35 -14.89 -16.06
N THR A 225 -8.65 -15.16 -15.94
CA THR A 225 -9.25 -16.38 -16.49
C THR A 225 -9.15 -16.43 -18.01
N ILE A 226 -9.43 -15.32 -18.68
CA ILE A 226 -9.31 -15.21 -20.15
C ILE A 226 -7.87 -15.44 -20.61
N SER A 227 -6.88 -14.79 -19.96
CA SER A 227 -5.46 -14.96 -20.30
C SER A 227 -4.96 -16.39 -20.11
N VAL A 228 -5.47 -17.12 -19.10
CA VAL A 228 -5.10 -18.53 -18.88
C VAL A 228 -5.72 -19.43 -19.95
N THR A 229 -6.99 -19.21 -20.31
CA THR A 229 -7.65 -20.01 -21.36
C THR A 229 -7.00 -19.79 -22.72
N SER A 230 -6.67 -18.55 -23.09
CA SER A 230 -5.98 -18.27 -24.35
C SER A 230 -4.59 -18.90 -24.43
N ALA A 231 -3.84 -18.92 -23.33
CA ALA A 231 -2.52 -19.55 -23.28
C ALA A 231 -2.60 -21.08 -23.42
N ILE A 232 -3.64 -21.71 -22.86
CA ILE A 232 -3.90 -23.15 -23.01
C ILE A 232 -4.26 -23.49 -24.46
N ASP A 233 -5.09 -22.67 -25.11
CA ASP A 233 -5.49 -22.88 -26.49
C ASP A 233 -4.32 -22.68 -27.48
N GLU A 234 -3.43 -21.72 -27.21
CA GLU A 234 -2.23 -21.48 -28.01
C GLU A 234 -1.18 -22.60 -27.84
N GLU A 235 -0.97 -23.11 -26.61
CA GLU A 235 -0.16 -24.31 -26.38
C GLU A 235 -0.74 -25.56 -27.03
N ALA A 236 -2.07 -25.71 -27.04
CA ALA A 236 -2.73 -26.83 -27.71
C ALA A 236 -2.57 -26.74 -29.24
N TYR A 237 -2.65 -25.53 -29.80
CA TYR A 237 -2.46 -25.28 -31.23
C TYR A 237 -1.02 -25.54 -31.70
N LEU A 238 -0.02 -25.24 -30.86
CA LEU A 238 1.40 -25.51 -31.16
C LEU A 238 1.82 -26.98 -31.01
N ARG A 239 0.95 -27.84 -30.49
CA ARG A 239 1.19 -29.30 -30.33
C ARG A 239 0.55 -30.15 -31.44
N VAL A 240 -0.12 -29.54 -32.42
CA VAL A 240 -0.71 -30.18 -33.61
C VAL A 240 0.18 -29.91 -34.82
#